data_AF-A0A927REK5-F1
#
_entry.id   AF-A0A927REK5-F1
#
_cell.length_a   1.000
_cell.length_b   1.000
_cell.length_c   1.000
_cell.angle_alpha   90.00
_cell.angle_beta   90.00
_cell.angle_gamma   90.00
#
_symmetry.space_group_name_H-M   'P 1'
#
loop_
_entity.id
_entity.type
_entity.pdbx_description
1 polymer ?
#
loop_
_entity_poly.entity_id
_entity_poly.type
_entity_poly.pdbx_seq_one_letter_code
_entity_poly.pdbx_strand_id
1 'polypeptide(L)'
;MHFSFKAIPKGRDSLEEFYISKQTMEHIKTVARLSKEHYSIEKIPSVPYMSDRKHFSPNPMPYYFQYAGKAMKKESIYCCIRFLLHGLVFETQSGKPITIKTHLLRYAFATEVVQRENVNIDIVAELLHQRVLNVTAYYSAPTTSQIAESASQLHDVISSYVDIDDAYLRSPKELQQQFDEHTDKVGVYNKVLGGTCP
;
A
#
# COMPACT_ATOMS: atom_id res chain seq x y z
N MET A 1 25.38 6.28 5.08
CA MET A 1 25.00 6.23 6.52
C MET A 1 23.60 5.66 6.59
N HIS A 2 23.40 4.55 7.31
CA HIS A 2 22.11 3.88 7.42
C HIS A 2 21.46 4.27 8.75
N PHE A 3 20.15 4.47 8.78
CA PHE A 3 19.40 4.81 9.99
C PHE A 3 18.59 3.60 10.43
N SER A 4 18.53 3.37 11.74
CA SER A 4 17.79 2.26 12.32
C SER A 4 17.28 2.58 13.72
N PHE A 5 16.31 1.80 14.18
CA PHE A 5 15.94 1.70 15.59
C PHE A 5 15.82 0.23 16.01
N LYS A 6 15.94 -0.05 17.31
CA LYS A 6 15.75 -1.41 17.83
C LYS A 6 14.36 -1.57 18.41
N ALA A 7 13.66 -2.63 18.02
CA ALA A 7 12.37 -3.00 18.61
C ALA A 7 12.20 -4.52 18.56
N ILE A 8 11.23 -5.04 19.32
CA ILE A 8 10.93 -6.48 19.36
C ILE A 8 9.80 -6.76 18.36
N PRO A 9 10.06 -7.45 17.24
CA PRO A 9 9.03 -7.71 16.24
C PRO A 9 7.88 -8.57 16.78
N LYS A 10 6.74 -8.51 16.10
CA LYS A 10 5.56 -9.29 16.48
C LYS A 10 5.87 -10.79 16.34
N GLY A 11 5.73 -11.53 17.44
CA GLY A 11 5.98 -12.97 17.48
C GLY A 11 7.45 -13.37 17.61
N ARG A 12 8.32 -12.40 17.91
CA ARG A 12 9.74 -12.57 18.26
C ARG A 12 9.98 -12.08 19.67
N ASP A 13 10.96 -12.64 20.37
CA ASP A 13 11.20 -12.35 21.79
C ASP A 13 12.50 -11.58 22.02
N SER A 14 13.24 -11.29 20.94
CA SER A 14 14.50 -10.55 20.93
C SER A 14 14.36 -9.17 20.27
N LEU A 15 15.23 -8.25 20.67
CA LEU A 15 15.40 -6.96 19.99
C LEU A 15 16.03 -7.19 18.62
N GLU A 16 15.42 -6.62 17.59
CA GLU A 16 15.87 -6.66 16.22
C GLU A 16 15.97 -5.24 15.65
N GLU A 17 16.78 -5.08 14.60
CA GLU A 17 17.04 -3.80 13.97
C GLU A 17 15.99 -3.52 12.89
N PHE A 18 15.32 -2.38 12.99
CA PHE A 18 14.41 -1.86 11.98
C PHE A 18 15.12 -0.76 11.21
N TYR A 19 15.46 -1.02 9.95
CA TYR A 19 16.01 -0.02 9.05
C TYR A 19 14.95 1.00 8.68
N ILE A 20 15.32 2.28 8.74
CA ILE A 20 14.44 3.39 8.42
C ILE A 20 15.12 4.38 7.48
N SER A 21 14.29 5.12 6.74
CA SER A 21 14.77 6.20 5.89
C SER A 21 15.26 7.39 6.73
N LYS A 22 16.12 8.22 6.14
CA LYS A 22 16.53 9.51 6.71
C LYS A 22 15.30 10.37 7.07
N GLN A 23 14.30 10.41 6.20
CA GLN A 23 13.06 11.15 6.41
C GLN A 23 12.31 10.65 7.66
N THR A 24 12.18 9.33 7.83
CA THR A 24 11.57 8.74 9.03
C THR A 24 12.32 9.15 10.30
N MET A 25 13.66 9.16 10.25
CA MET A 25 14.49 9.62 11.37
C MET A 25 14.23 11.10 11.70
N GLU A 26 14.12 11.98 10.69
CA GLU A 26 13.79 13.38 10.91
C GLU A 26 12.39 13.58 11.49
N HIS A 27 11.41 12.76 11.10
CA HIS A 27 10.09 12.75 11.74
C HIS A 27 10.16 12.31 13.21
N ILE A 28 10.93 11.27 13.53
CA ILE A 28 11.15 10.83 14.92
C ILE A 28 11.81 11.94 15.75
N LYS A 29 12.81 12.64 15.20
CA LYS A 29 13.44 13.80 15.84
C LYS A 29 12.46 14.94 16.08
N THR A 30 11.54 15.17 15.14
CA THR A 30 10.48 16.17 15.30
C THR A 30 9.56 15.80 16.46
N VAL A 31 9.13 14.54 16.56
CA VAL A 31 8.34 14.05 17.69
C VAL A 31 9.09 14.22 19.02
N ALA A 32 10.38 13.86 19.04
CA ALA A 32 11.24 14.05 20.21
C ALA A 32 11.30 15.52 20.65
N ARG A 33 11.47 16.44 19.69
CA ARG A 33 11.50 17.88 19.94
C ARG A 33 10.16 18.38 20.50
N LEU A 34 9.05 18.03 19.86
CA LEU A 34 7.70 18.41 20.32
C LEU A 34 7.42 17.90 21.74
N SER A 35 7.84 16.67 22.06
CA SER A 35 7.70 16.14 23.42
C SER A 35 8.53 16.93 24.43
N LYS A 36 9.75 17.34 24.07
CA LYS A 36 10.62 18.12 24.96
C LYS A 36 10.07 19.52 25.20
N GLU A 37 9.61 20.18 24.14
CA GLU A 37 8.96 21.50 24.19
C GLU A 37 7.68 21.43 25.05
N HIS A 38 6.81 20.45 24.82
CA HIS A 38 5.53 20.33 25.53
C HIS A 38 5.69 20.17 27.05
N TYR A 39 6.67 19.38 27.51
CA TYR A 39 6.92 19.18 28.94
C TYR A 39 8.00 20.11 29.51
N SER A 40 8.62 20.98 28.71
CA SER A 40 9.76 21.82 29.12
C SER A 40 10.92 21.01 29.74
N ILE A 41 11.32 19.93 29.05
CA ILE A 41 12.34 18.97 29.50
C ILE A 41 13.47 18.83 28.47
N GLU A 42 14.69 18.56 28.93
CA GLU A 42 15.82 18.35 28.02
C GLU A 42 15.89 16.92 27.46
N LYS A 43 15.42 15.94 28.24
CA LYS A 43 15.50 14.50 27.93
C LYS A 43 14.11 13.88 27.96
N ILE A 44 13.85 12.99 27.02
CA ILE A 44 12.61 12.20 26.95
C ILE A 44 12.54 11.34 28.22
N PRO A 45 11.47 11.42 29.04
CA PRO A 45 11.35 10.65 30.25
C PRO A 45 11.24 9.16 29.95
N SER A 46 11.81 8.34 30.84
CA SER A 46 11.65 6.89 30.78
C SER A 46 10.30 6.50 31.39
N VAL A 47 9.47 5.81 30.61
CA VAL A 47 8.13 5.38 31.04
C VAL A 47 7.95 3.88 30.84
N PRO A 48 7.09 3.21 31.63
CA PRO A 48 6.81 1.78 31.44
C PRO A 48 6.17 1.50 30.08
N TYR A 49 6.47 0.34 29.50
CA TYR A 49 5.80 -0.12 28.29
C TYR A 49 4.36 -0.59 28.60
N MET A 50 3.39 -0.10 27.83
CA MET A 50 1.95 -0.22 28.16
C MET A 50 1.18 -1.23 27.29
N SER A 51 1.88 -2.20 26.67
CA SER A 51 1.30 -3.21 25.78
C SER A 51 1.16 -4.58 26.45
N ASP A 52 0.41 -5.49 25.82
CA ASP A 52 0.27 -6.90 26.23
C ASP A 52 1.64 -7.61 26.35
N ARG A 53 2.62 -7.11 25.61
CA ARG A 53 4.01 -7.61 25.56
C ARG A 53 4.97 -6.90 26.52
N LYS A 54 4.45 -6.22 27.57
CA LYS A 54 5.25 -5.47 28.56
C LYS A 54 6.35 -6.29 29.26
N HIS A 55 6.19 -7.60 29.39
CA HIS A 55 7.17 -8.48 30.03
C HIS A 55 8.51 -8.53 29.29
N PHE A 56 8.54 -8.24 27.98
CA PHE A 56 9.79 -8.11 27.22
C PHE A 56 10.51 -6.77 27.41
N SER A 57 9.90 -5.82 28.12
CA SER A 57 10.49 -4.52 28.44
C SER A 57 10.19 -4.18 29.90
N PRO A 58 10.81 -4.91 30.85
CA PRO A 58 10.51 -4.76 32.27
C PRO A 58 10.94 -3.41 32.84
N ASN A 59 11.97 -2.81 32.25
CA ASN A 59 12.50 -1.52 32.68
C ASN A 59 11.86 -0.38 31.87
N PRO A 60 11.53 0.76 32.51
CA PRO A 60 11.10 1.97 31.81
C PRO A 60 12.14 2.44 30.78
N MET A 61 11.66 2.90 29.62
CA MET A 61 12.51 3.34 28.51
C MET A 61 12.02 4.68 27.95
N PRO A 62 12.90 5.47 27.30
CA PRO A 62 12.56 6.79 26.75
C PRO A 62 11.80 6.65 25.41
N TYR A 63 10.56 6.17 25.46
CA TYR A 63 9.75 5.99 24.26
C TYR A 63 9.37 7.33 23.63
N TYR A 64 9.61 7.49 22.32
CA TYR A 64 9.26 8.71 21.58
C TYR A 64 7.75 9.01 21.58
N PHE A 65 6.92 7.97 21.52
CA PHE A 65 5.47 8.09 21.51
C PHE A 65 4.91 7.92 22.93
N GLN A 66 4.81 9.02 23.66
CA GLN A 66 4.32 9.07 25.04
C GLN A 66 3.50 10.32 25.31
N TYR A 67 2.58 10.22 26.26
CA TYR A 67 1.76 11.33 26.74
C TYR A 67 1.47 11.19 28.23
N ALA A 68 1.55 12.30 28.97
CA ALA A 68 1.32 12.37 30.42
C ALA A 68 2.08 11.29 31.22
N GLY A 69 3.37 11.09 30.91
CA GLY A 69 4.21 10.10 31.59
C GLY A 69 3.87 8.64 31.29
N LYS A 70 3.14 8.36 30.21
CA LYS A 70 2.76 7.00 29.80
C LYS A 70 3.08 6.77 28.32
N ALA A 71 3.61 5.59 28.00
CA ALA A 71 3.76 5.17 26.62
C ALA A 71 2.39 5.10 25.93
N MET A 72 2.31 5.59 24.68
CA MET A 72 1.09 5.53 23.90
C MET A 72 0.71 4.08 23.59
N LYS A 73 -0.59 3.78 23.65
CA LYS A 73 -1.12 2.48 23.26
C LYS A 73 -1.49 2.45 21.78
N LYS A 74 -1.69 1.25 21.22
CA LYS A 74 -2.12 1.06 19.83
C LYS A 74 -3.45 1.77 19.55
N GLU A 75 -4.36 1.80 20.52
CA GLU A 75 -5.66 2.47 20.43
C GLU A 75 -5.50 3.98 20.30
N SER A 76 -4.55 4.59 21.01
CA SER A 76 -4.26 6.02 20.91
C SER A 76 -3.83 6.39 19.50
N ILE A 77 -2.98 5.57 18.87
CA ILE A 77 -2.56 5.75 17.48
C ILE A 77 -3.75 5.64 16.53
N TYR A 78 -4.67 4.71 16.77
CA TYR A 78 -5.88 4.57 15.95
C TYR A 78 -6.78 5.80 16.03
N CYS A 79 -6.95 6.35 17.23
CA CYS A 79 -7.68 7.60 17.43
C CYS A 79 -7.01 8.76 16.70
N CYS A 80 -5.69 8.91 16.80
CA CYS A 80 -4.95 9.96 16.09
C CYS A 80 -5.12 9.85 14.56
N ILE A 81 -5.00 8.64 13.99
CA ILE A 81 -5.19 8.41 12.55
C ILE A 81 -6.61 8.82 12.13
N ARG A 82 -7.64 8.39 12.88
CA ARG A 82 -9.03 8.74 12.57
C ARG A 82 -9.27 10.25 12.65
N PHE A 83 -8.66 10.91 13.62
CA PHE A 83 -8.76 12.35 13.78
C PHE A 83 -8.10 13.10 12.62
N LEU A 84 -6.89 12.67 12.21
CA LEU A 84 -6.19 13.25 11.06
C LEU A 84 -6.93 13.06 9.74
N LEU A 85 -7.65 11.94 9.61
CA LEU A 85 -8.44 11.60 8.44
C LEU A 85 -9.91 11.99 8.59
N HIS A 86 -10.25 12.80 9.59
CA HIS A 86 -11.64 13.20 9.83
C HIS A 86 -12.20 13.95 8.61
N GLY A 87 -13.36 13.51 8.12
CA GLY A 87 -13.99 14.06 6.92
C GLY A 87 -13.53 13.42 5.60
N LEU A 88 -12.52 12.54 5.63
CA LEU A 88 -12.13 11.74 4.47
C LEU A 88 -12.90 10.41 4.46
N VAL A 89 -13.51 10.08 3.33
CA VAL A 89 -14.21 8.82 3.10
C VAL A 89 -13.36 7.96 2.18
N PHE A 90 -13.07 6.74 2.62
CA PHE A 90 -12.33 5.75 1.84
C PHE A 90 -13.26 4.58 1.54
N GLU A 91 -13.32 4.15 0.28
CA GLU A 91 -14.18 3.06 -0.15
C GLU A 91 -13.38 2.05 -0.99
N THR A 92 -13.80 0.79 -0.95
CA THR A 92 -13.37 -0.21 -1.93
C THR A 92 -13.97 0.10 -3.30
N GLN A 93 -13.48 -0.55 -4.37
CA GLN A 93 -14.10 -0.48 -5.69
C GLN A 93 -15.58 -0.93 -5.69
N SER A 94 -15.99 -1.72 -4.69
CA SER A 94 -17.37 -2.14 -4.47
C SER A 94 -18.21 -1.18 -3.61
N GLY A 95 -17.71 0.02 -3.30
CA GLY A 95 -18.41 1.03 -2.50
C GLY A 95 -18.48 0.73 -1.00
N LYS A 96 -17.67 -0.23 -0.50
CA LYS A 96 -17.66 -0.56 0.93
C LYS A 96 -16.73 0.41 1.68
N PRO A 97 -17.20 1.07 2.75
CA PRO A 97 -16.37 1.99 3.51
C PRO A 97 -15.22 1.27 4.23
N ILE A 98 -14.05 1.89 4.21
CA ILE A 98 -12.81 1.41 4.82
C ILE A 98 -12.42 2.35 5.95
N THR A 99 -12.16 1.79 7.13
CA THR A 99 -11.49 2.53 8.21
C THR A 99 -9.99 2.26 8.18
N ILE A 100 -9.19 3.30 7.94
CA ILE A 100 -7.72 3.20 7.97
C ILE A 100 -7.23 2.81 9.37
N LYS A 101 -6.42 1.75 9.44
CA LYS A 101 -5.80 1.20 10.65
C LYS A 101 -4.32 0.97 10.38
N THR A 102 -3.49 0.89 11.44
CA THR A 102 -2.03 0.75 11.26
C THR A 102 -1.61 -0.50 10.49
N HIS A 103 -2.36 -1.61 10.61
CA HIS A 103 -2.06 -2.83 9.85
C HIS A 103 -2.39 -2.68 8.36
N LEU A 104 -3.36 -1.82 8.00
CA LEU A 104 -3.66 -1.51 6.59
C LEU A 104 -2.56 -0.65 5.97
N LEU A 105 -1.97 0.29 6.73
CA LEU A 105 -0.81 1.07 6.26
C LEU A 105 0.39 0.17 5.99
N ARG A 106 0.65 -0.78 6.90
CA ARG A 106 1.69 -1.80 6.70
C ARG A 106 1.40 -2.68 5.49
N TYR A 107 0.13 -3.01 5.26
CA TYR A 107 -0.29 -3.79 4.09
C TYR A 107 -0.04 -3.01 2.79
N ALA A 108 -0.56 -1.79 2.70
CA ALA A 108 -0.39 -0.93 1.54
C ALA A 108 1.08 -0.69 1.20
N PHE A 109 1.92 -0.47 2.21
CA PHE A 109 3.37 -0.35 2.01
C PHE A 109 3.99 -1.61 1.40
N ALA A 110 3.68 -2.79 1.95
CA ALA A 110 4.20 -4.05 1.44
C ALA A 110 3.77 -4.30 -0.01
N THR A 111 2.49 -4.03 -0.32
CA THR A 111 1.94 -4.14 -1.66
C THR A 111 2.63 -3.20 -2.64
N GLU A 112 2.78 -1.92 -2.32
CA GLU A 112 3.45 -0.94 -3.20
C GLU A 112 4.90 -1.35 -3.51
N VAL A 113 5.64 -1.76 -2.48
CA VAL A 113 7.07 -2.14 -2.63
C VAL A 113 7.25 -3.41 -3.45
N VAL A 114 6.36 -4.40 -3.30
CA VAL A 114 6.42 -5.64 -4.09
C VAL A 114 5.92 -5.40 -5.52
N GLN A 115 4.82 -4.67 -5.68
CA GLN A 115 4.11 -4.59 -6.95
C GLN A 115 4.61 -3.50 -7.89
N ARG A 116 5.04 -2.36 -7.35
CA ARG A 116 5.45 -1.19 -8.15
C ARG A 116 6.96 -1.03 -8.23
N GLU A 117 7.64 -1.24 -7.11
CA GLU A 117 9.10 -1.16 -7.04
C GLU A 117 9.78 -2.49 -7.39
N ASN A 118 8.99 -3.56 -7.59
CA ASN A 118 9.44 -4.91 -7.95
C ASN A 118 10.55 -5.45 -7.02
N VAL A 119 10.51 -5.08 -5.74
CA VAL A 119 11.49 -5.51 -4.75
C VAL A 119 11.24 -6.96 -4.40
N ASN A 120 12.32 -7.74 -4.30
CA ASN A 120 12.23 -9.15 -3.92
C ASN A 120 11.49 -9.31 -2.58
N ILE A 121 10.52 -10.23 -2.57
CA ILE A 121 9.66 -10.53 -1.42
C ILE A 121 10.44 -10.86 -0.15
N ASP A 122 11.61 -11.49 -0.26
CA ASP A 122 12.48 -11.83 0.87
C ASP A 122 13.04 -10.57 1.54
N ILE A 123 13.41 -9.56 0.74
CA ILE A 123 13.86 -8.26 1.24
C ILE A 123 12.71 -7.53 1.93
N VAL A 124 11.50 -7.60 1.37
CA VAL A 124 10.30 -6.98 1.97
C VAL A 124 9.90 -7.70 3.26
N ALA A 125 10.02 -9.03 3.30
CA ALA A 125 9.76 -9.83 4.48
C ALA A 125 10.72 -9.48 5.62
N GLU A 126 12.01 -9.32 5.30
CA GLU A 126 13.05 -8.90 6.24
C GLU A 126 12.80 -7.48 6.75
N LEU A 127 12.54 -6.52 5.83
CA LEU A 127 12.26 -5.13 6.19
C LEU A 127 11.05 -5.00 7.13
N LEU A 128 10.04 -5.84 6.92
CA LEU A 128 8.84 -5.85 7.73
C LEU A 128 8.97 -6.74 8.97
N HIS A 129 10.01 -7.54 9.12
CA HIS A 129 10.14 -8.55 10.18
C HIS A 129 8.94 -9.52 10.20
N GLN A 130 8.61 -10.11 9.05
CA GLN A 130 7.50 -11.07 8.96
C GLN A 130 7.86 -12.43 9.55
N ARG A 131 6.92 -13.03 10.30
CA ARG A 131 7.14 -14.34 10.96
C ARG A 131 7.10 -15.52 9.99
N VAL A 132 6.34 -15.42 8.89
CA VAL A 132 6.05 -16.53 7.98
C VAL A 132 6.07 -16.03 6.54
N LEU A 133 7.03 -16.50 5.74
CA LEU A 133 7.21 -16.11 4.34
C LEU A 133 5.99 -16.46 3.45
N ASN A 134 5.24 -17.52 3.77
CA ASN A 134 4.01 -17.88 3.04
C ASN A 134 2.89 -16.84 3.19
N VAL A 135 2.87 -16.03 4.25
CA VAL A 135 1.88 -14.93 4.39
C VAL A 135 2.26 -13.76 3.49
N THR A 136 3.54 -13.65 3.12
CA THR A 136 4.05 -12.63 2.22
C THR A 136 3.58 -12.83 0.78
N ALA A 137 3.30 -14.07 0.37
CA ALA A 137 2.78 -14.39 -0.96
C ALA A 137 1.46 -13.64 -1.29
N TYR A 138 0.67 -13.28 -0.27
CA TYR A 138 -0.53 -12.46 -0.46
C TYR A 138 -0.21 -11.01 -0.90
N TYR A 139 0.99 -10.48 -0.66
CA TYR A 139 1.43 -9.18 -1.20
C TYR A 139 1.83 -9.25 -2.67
N SER A 140 2.23 -10.44 -3.14
CA SER A 140 2.58 -10.72 -4.54
C SER A 140 1.34 -11.03 -5.41
N ALA A 141 0.17 -11.21 -4.79
CA ALA A 141 -1.06 -11.40 -5.55
C ALA A 141 -1.35 -10.12 -6.36
N PRO A 142 -1.41 -10.19 -7.69
CA PRO A 142 -1.62 -9.00 -8.53
C PRO A 142 -2.97 -8.36 -8.19
N THR A 143 -3.01 -7.04 -8.11
CA THR A 143 -4.27 -6.32 -7.91
C THR A 143 -5.17 -6.48 -9.14
N THR A 144 -6.48 -6.37 -8.96
CA THR A 144 -7.44 -6.43 -10.08
C THR A 144 -7.12 -5.40 -11.17
N SER A 145 -6.62 -4.23 -10.79
CA SER A 145 -6.17 -3.18 -11.71
C SER A 145 -4.96 -3.62 -12.55
N GLN A 146 -3.97 -4.31 -11.95
CA GLN A 146 -2.81 -4.83 -12.67
C GLN A 146 -3.18 -6.00 -13.58
N ILE A 147 -4.08 -6.88 -13.16
CA ILE A 147 -4.60 -7.95 -14.02
C ILE A 147 -5.29 -7.32 -15.25
N ALA A 148 -6.08 -6.27 -15.05
CA ALA A 148 -6.73 -5.55 -16.15
C ALA A 148 -5.72 -4.85 -17.07
N GLU A 149 -4.69 -4.22 -16.51
CA GLU A 149 -3.62 -3.57 -17.28
C GLU A 149 -2.80 -4.57 -18.09
N SER A 150 -2.34 -5.67 -17.47
CA SER A 150 -1.63 -6.74 -18.16
C SER A 150 -2.49 -7.41 -19.23
N ALA A 151 -3.79 -7.60 -18.96
CA ALA A 151 -4.72 -8.13 -19.97
C ALA A 151 -4.88 -7.16 -21.16
N SER A 152 -4.96 -5.86 -20.90
CA SER A 152 -5.01 -4.84 -21.97
C SER A 152 -3.73 -4.85 -22.81
N GLN A 153 -2.56 -4.86 -22.16
CA GLN A 153 -1.28 -4.92 -22.85
C GLN A 153 -1.13 -6.20 -23.69
N LEU A 154 -1.59 -7.34 -23.19
CA LEU A 154 -1.62 -8.59 -23.94
C LEU A 154 -2.57 -8.50 -25.15
N HIS A 155 -3.75 -7.90 -25.00
CA HIS A 155 -4.66 -7.66 -26.12
C HIS A 155 -4.05 -6.73 -27.18
N ASP A 156 -3.34 -5.68 -26.77
CA ASP A 156 -2.66 -4.77 -27.70
C ASP A 156 -1.56 -5.50 -28.49
N VAL A 157 -0.78 -6.35 -27.81
CA VAL A 157 0.24 -7.19 -28.45
C VAL A 157 -0.39 -8.20 -29.41
N ILE A 158 -1.43 -8.92 -28.99
CA ILE A 158 -2.14 -9.88 -29.85
C ILE A 158 -2.74 -9.17 -31.07
N SER A 159 -3.35 -8.00 -30.87
CA SER A 159 -3.89 -7.18 -31.96
C SER A 159 -2.80 -6.73 -32.93
N SER A 160 -1.56 -6.52 -32.46
CA SER A 160 -0.44 -6.16 -33.34
C SER A 160 0.05 -7.31 -34.23
N TYR A 161 -0.24 -8.57 -33.85
CA TYR A 161 0.06 -9.75 -34.66
C TYR A 161 -1.06 -10.11 -35.65
N VAL A 162 -2.26 -9.57 -35.45
CA VAL A 162 -3.35 -9.69 -36.43
C VAL A 162 -3.18 -8.58 -37.44
N ASP A 163 -2.47 -8.88 -38.53
CA ASP A 163 -2.45 -8.02 -39.71
C ASP A 163 -3.85 -8.13 -40.37
N ILE A 164 -4.75 -7.21 -39.99
CA ILE A 164 -6.15 -7.21 -40.42
C ILE A 164 -6.23 -7.13 -41.96
N ASP A 165 -5.26 -6.50 -42.62
CA ASP A 165 -5.20 -6.39 -44.07
C ASP A 165 -4.88 -7.75 -44.73
N ASP A 166 -3.92 -8.50 -44.18
CA ASP A 166 -3.57 -9.84 -44.65
C ASP A 166 -4.67 -10.87 -44.32
N ALA A 167 -5.32 -10.74 -43.16
CA ALA A 167 -6.47 -11.55 -42.77
C ALA A 167 -7.70 -11.28 -43.67
N TYR A 168 -7.97 -10.00 -44.00
CA TYR A 168 -9.02 -9.59 -44.93
C TYR A 168 -8.78 -10.15 -46.33
N LEU A 169 -7.56 -10.03 -46.86
CA LEU A 169 -7.18 -10.54 -48.19
C LEU A 169 -7.34 -12.07 -48.32
N ARG A 170 -7.15 -12.82 -47.22
CA ARG A 170 -7.29 -14.29 -47.17
C ARG A 170 -8.70 -14.76 -46.79
N SER A 171 -9.61 -13.84 -46.49
CA SER A 171 -10.98 -14.15 -46.11
C SER A 171 -11.82 -14.56 -47.34
N PRO A 172 -12.76 -15.51 -47.21
CA PRO A 172 -13.81 -15.74 -48.20
C PRO A 172 -14.55 -14.44 -48.57
N LYS A 173 -14.96 -14.29 -49.83
CA LYS A 173 -15.63 -13.08 -50.35
C LYS A 173 -16.85 -12.65 -49.54
N GLU A 174 -17.58 -13.61 -48.96
CA GLU A 174 -18.73 -13.36 -48.11
C GLU A 174 -18.36 -12.61 -46.82
N LEU A 175 -17.20 -12.93 -46.22
CA LEU A 175 -16.69 -12.25 -45.03
C LEU A 175 -16.10 -10.88 -45.37
N GLN A 176 -15.49 -10.72 -46.55
CA GLN A 176 -15.04 -9.41 -47.05
C GLN A 176 -16.21 -8.45 -47.23
N GLN A 177 -17.30 -8.91 -47.87
CA GLN A 177 -18.53 -8.12 -48.02
C GLN A 177 -19.14 -7.72 -46.67
N GLN A 178 -19.17 -8.64 -45.69
CA GLN A 178 -19.64 -8.31 -44.35
C GLN A 178 -18.76 -7.26 -43.67
N PHE A 179 -17.44 -7.33 -43.85
CA PHE A 179 -16.49 -6.38 -43.29
C PHE A 179 -16.60 -4.99 -43.95
N ASP A 180 -16.74 -4.92 -45.27
CA ASP A 180 -16.94 -3.68 -46.03
C ASP A 180 -18.27 -3.02 -45.64
N GLU A 181 -19.36 -3.80 -45.58
CA GLU A 181 -20.67 -3.33 -45.13
C GLU A 181 -20.65 -2.83 -43.68
N HIS A 182 -19.85 -3.45 -42.81
CA HIS A 182 -19.67 -2.98 -41.45
C HIS A 182 -18.86 -1.68 -41.43
N THR A 183 -17.71 -1.61 -42.10
CA THR A 183 -16.82 -0.43 -42.12
C THR A 183 -17.54 0.82 -42.64
N ASP A 184 -18.37 0.68 -43.67
CA ASP A 184 -19.21 1.76 -44.20
C ASP A 184 -20.30 2.22 -43.21
N LYS A 185 -20.76 1.34 -42.32
CA LYS A 185 -21.76 1.66 -41.28
C LYS A 185 -21.14 2.23 -40.00
N VAL A 186 -19.89 1.89 -39.66
CA VAL A 186 -19.26 2.34 -38.40
C VAL A 186 -18.54 3.69 -38.50
N GLY A 187 -18.32 4.23 -39.70
CA GLY A 187 -17.67 5.54 -39.91
C GLY A 187 -18.39 6.77 -39.34
N VAL A 188 -19.60 6.64 -38.76
CA VAL A 188 -20.40 7.77 -38.23
C VAL A 188 -20.97 7.53 -36.81
N TYR A 189 -20.57 6.48 -36.08
CA TYR A 189 -21.07 6.31 -34.70
C TYR A 189 -19.98 5.96 -33.69
N ASN A 190 -19.34 7.00 -33.16
CA ASN A 190 -18.82 6.96 -31.79
C ASN A 190 -20.02 6.92 -30.82
N LYS A 191 -20.44 5.72 -30.42
CA LYS A 191 -21.32 5.53 -29.25
C LYS A 191 -20.45 5.38 -28.01
N VAL A 192 -20.24 6.49 -27.31
CA VAL A 192 -19.84 6.51 -25.90
C VAL A 192 -21.04 6.07 -25.04
N LEU A 193 -20.80 5.21 -24.05
CA LEU A 193 -21.76 4.89 -22.99
C LEU A 193 -21.88 6.10 -22.05
N GLY A 194 -22.96 6.87 -22.20
CA GLY A 194 -23.20 8.02 -21.33
C GLY A 194 -24.40 8.91 -21.67
N GLY A 195 -25.54 8.33 -22.09
CA GLY A 195 -26.85 9.00 -22.11
C GLY A 195 -27.05 10.15 -23.12
N THR A 196 -28.29 10.34 -23.57
CA THR A 196 -28.75 11.55 -24.25
C THR A 196 -29.47 12.45 -23.24
N CYS A 197 -28.96 13.67 -23.03
CA CYS A 197 -29.76 14.77 -22.47
C CYS A 197 -30.61 15.39 -23.59
N PRO A 198 -31.79 15.95 -23.25
CA PRO A 198 -32.85 16.31 -24.20
C PRO A 198 -32.45 17.40 -25.21
#